data_AF-A0A085MXT9-F1
#
_entry.id   AF-A0A085MXT9-F1
#
_cell.length_a   1.000
_cell.length_b   1.000
_cell.length_c   1.000
_cell.angle_alpha   90.00
_cell.angle_beta   90.00
_cell.angle_gamma   90.00
#
_symmetry.space_group_name_H-M   'P 1'
#
loop_
_entity.id
_entity.type
_entity.pdbx_description
1 polymer ?
#
loop_
_entity_poly.entity_id
_entity_poly.type
_entity_poly.pdbx_seq_one_letter_code
_entity_poly.pdbx_strand_id
1 'polypeptide(L)'
;MLCTWTQDKKTDRWSDGLRFVQLTKNRAFHTGIKRTPYEALFGCKAKVGLATSSLPQDVLQDIQTEEELEEIIESVQTIPREERDSPLQETDSIAQEKKNETVGWKKPKP
;
A
#
# COMPACT_ATOMS: atom_id res chain seq x y z
N MET A 1 7.64 18.66 -4.05
CA MET A 1 7.68 17.44 -3.20
C MET A 1 9.00 17.30 -2.46
N LEU A 2 10.15 17.19 -3.15
CA LEU A 2 11.44 17.09 -2.43
C LEU A 2 11.79 18.41 -1.71
N CYS A 3 11.73 19.55 -2.41
CA CYS A 3 11.96 20.86 -1.79
C CYS A 3 11.01 21.15 -0.61
N THR A 4 9.73 20.83 -0.75
CA THR A 4 8.74 20.91 0.35
C THR A 4 9.12 20.01 1.53
N TRP A 5 9.52 18.75 1.28
CA TRP A 5 9.94 17.85 2.36
C TRP A 5 11.18 18.37 3.11
N THR A 6 12.17 18.88 2.37
CA THR A 6 13.39 19.49 2.90
C THR A 6 13.07 20.73 3.76
N GLN A 7 12.13 21.57 3.31
CA GLN A 7 11.64 22.73 4.07
C GLN A 7 10.90 22.32 5.34
N ASP A 8 9.97 21.37 5.24
CA ASP A 8 9.17 20.89 6.38
C ASP A 8 10.03 20.27 7.48
N LYS A 9 11.05 19.51 7.08
CA LYS A 9 11.99 18.83 7.98
C LYS A 9 13.14 19.73 8.45
N LYS A 10 13.23 20.97 7.95
CA LYS A 10 14.30 21.94 8.26
C LYS A 10 15.70 21.31 8.16
N THR A 11 15.92 20.51 7.11
CA THR A 11 17.17 19.79 6.87
C THR A 11 17.59 19.97 5.43
N ASP A 12 18.88 19.98 5.16
CA ASP A 12 19.49 19.96 3.83
C ASP A 12 19.73 18.53 3.29
N ARG A 13 19.47 17.51 4.11
CA ARG A 13 19.65 16.08 3.79
C ARG A 13 18.53 15.54 2.89
N TRP A 14 18.47 16.07 1.68
CA TRP A 14 17.45 15.70 0.67
C TRP A 14 17.45 14.21 0.32
N SER A 15 18.60 13.53 0.41
CA SER A 15 18.73 12.10 0.15
C SER A 15 17.89 11.25 1.11
N ASP A 16 17.76 11.67 2.37
CA ASP A 16 16.92 10.98 3.37
C ASP A 16 15.43 11.09 3.01
N GLY A 17 15.03 12.19 2.38
CA GLY A 17 13.68 12.48 1.93
C GLY A 17 13.21 11.68 0.72
N LEU A 18 14.14 11.20 -0.11
CA LEU A 18 13.81 10.52 -1.36
C LEU A 18 12.87 9.34 -1.16
N ARG A 19 13.13 8.49 -0.15
CA ARG A 19 12.31 7.30 0.13
C ARG A 19 10.86 7.68 0.42
N PHE A 20 10.64 8.78 1.16
CA PHE A 20 9.32 9.26 1.51
C PHE A 20 8.61 9.83 0.28
N VAL A 21 9.29 10.69 -0.49
CA VAL A 21 8.73 11.29 -1.70
C VAL A 21 8.38 10.23 -2.74
N GLN A 22 9.26 9.24 -2.95
CA GLN A 22 9.02 8.14 -3.87
C GLN A 22 7.81 7.31 -3.44
N LEU A 23 7.71 6.94 -2.16
CA LEU A 23 6.55 6.21 -1.64
C LEU A 23 5.26 7.02 -1.81
N THR A 24 5.28 8.32 -1.50
CA THR A 24 4.14 9.22 -1.69
C THR A 24 3.68 9.24 -3.15
N LYS A 25 4.60 9.34 -4.11
CA LYS A 25 4.25 9.31 -5.54
C LYS A 25 3.75 7.95 -5.99
N ASN A 26 4.36 6.86 -5.54
CA ASN A 26 3.98 5.51 -5.94
C ASN A 26 2.64 5.06 -5.35
N ARG A 27 2.20 5.68 -4.25
CA ARG A 27 0.88 5.43 -3.62
C ARG A 27 -0.21 6.39 -4.10
N ALA A 28 0.12 7.43 -4.85
CA ALA A 28 -0.89 8.35 -5.36
C ALA A 28 -1.73 7.65 -6.43
N PHE A 29 -3.06 7.80 -6.34
CA PHE A 29 -3.96 7.26 -7.35
C PHE A 29 -3.70 7.96 -8.69
N HIS A 30 -3.44 7.17 -9.74
CA HIS A 30 -3.18 7.70 -11.07
C HIS A 30 -4.38 7.41 -11.98
N THR A 31 -5.09 8.47 -12.36
CA THR A 31 -6.36 8.41 -13.12
C THR A 31 -6.25 7.63 -14.43
N GLY A 32 -5.14 7.77 -15.17
CA GLY A 32 -4.94 7.09 -16.45
C GLY A 32 -4.85 5.56 -16.36
N ILE A 33 -4.22 5.02 -15.32
CA ILE A 33 -4.08 3.55 -15.10
C ILE A 33 -5.15 3.01 -14.15
N LYS A 34 -6.01 3.89 -13.61
CA LYS A 34 -7.09 3.60 -12.65
C LYS A 34 -6.65 2.84 -11.38
N ARG A 35 -5.38 2.99 -10.99
CA ARG A 35 -4.78 2.42 -9.78
C ARG A 35 -3.54 3.21 -9.38
N THR A 36 -2.93 2.88 -8.25
CA THR A 36 -1.64 3.46 -7.86
C THR A 36 -0.50 2.85 -8.69
N PRO A 37 0.58 3.61 -9.00
CA PRO A 37 1.75 3.04 -9.68
C PRO A 37 2.35 1.83 -8.96
N TYR A 38 2.29 1.80 -7.62
CA TYR A 38 2.72 0.64 -6.83
C TYR A 38 1.86 -0.59 -7.13
N GLU A 39 0.53 -0.46 -7.07
CA GLU A 39 -0.39 -1.57 -7.40
C GLU A 39 -0.24 -2.04 -8.85
N ALA A 40 0.05 -1.12 -9.78
CA ALA A 40 0.28 -1.48 -11.18
C ALA A 40 1.52 -2.36 -11.37
N LEU A 41 2.56 -2.15 -10.55
CA LEU A 41 3.82 -2.88 -10.65
C LEU A 41 3.81 -4.18 -9.83
N PHE A 42 3.29 -4.14 -8.60
CA PHE A 42 3.39 -5.25 -7.64
C PHE A 42 2.11 -6.07 -7.51
N GLY A 43 0.99 -5.61 -8.09
CA GLY A 43 -0.29 -6.30 -8.00
C GLY A 43 -0.95 -6.23 -6.62
N CYS A 44 -0.36 -5.54 -5.64
CA CYS A 44 -0.90 -5.40 -4.29
C CYS A 44 -0.82 -3.97 -3.79
N LYS A 45 -1.61 -3.65 -2.76
CA LYS A 45 -1.57 -2.35 -2.08
C LYS A 45 -0.26 -2.19 -1.32
N ALA A 46 0.32 -0.99 -1.37
CA ALA A 46 1.50 -0.66 -0.59
C ALA A 46 1.20 -0.76 0.92
N LYS A 47 1.96 -1.59 1.63
CA LYS A 47 1.89 -1.70 3.09
C LYS A 47 2.56 -0.47 3.72
N VAL A 48 1.83 0.26 4.55
CA VAL A 48 2.29 1.44 5.28
C VAL A 48 1.84 1.35 6.74
N GLY A 49 2.82 1.18 7.64
CA GLY A 49 2.57 1.07 9.07
C GLY A 49 1.69 -0.13 9.44
N LEU A 50 1.25 -0.16 10.70
CA LEU A 50 0.47 -1.25 11.27
C LEU A 50 -0.96 -1.32 10.74
N ALA A 51 -1.55 -0.19 10.32
CA ALA A 51 -2.91 -0.13 9.77
C ALA A 51 -3.08 -0.91 8.44
N THR A 52 -1.97 -1.31 7.81
CA THR A 52 -1.97 -2.17 6.62
C THR A 52 -1.50 -3.60 6.90
N SER A 53 -1.31 -3.92 8.18
CA SER A 53 -1.02 -5.28 8.62
C SER A 53 -2.29 -6.14 8.55
N SER A 54 -2.12 -7.44 8.79
CA SER A 54 -3.23 -8.38 8.94
C SER A 54 -3.86 -8.36 10.33
N LEU A 55 -3.40 -7.46 11.22
CA LEU A 55 -3.93 -7.35 12.58
C LEU A 55 -5.31 -6.67 12.56
N PRO A 56 -6.27 -7.12 13.40
CA PRO A 56 -7.56 -6.46 13.54
C PRO A 56 -7.38 -5.00 13.98
N GLN A 57 -8.20 -4.11 13.41
CA GLN A 57 -8.13 -2.67 13.71
C GLN A 57 -8.45 -2.37 15.18
N ASP A 58 -9.24 -3.22 15.84
CA ASP A 58 -9.57 -3.09 17.26
C ASP A 58 -8.32 -3.30 18.12
N VAL A 59 -7.51 -4.31 17.79
CA VAL A 59 -6.25 -4.60 18.48
C VAL A 59 -5.24 -3.45 18.29
N LEU A 60 -5.20 -2.85 17.10
CA LEU A 60 -4.29 -1.73 16.81
C LEU A 60 -4.63 -0.44 17.57
N GLN A 61 -5.84 -0.28 18.08
CA GLN A 61 -6.22 0.90 18.88
C GLN A 61 -5.70 0.82 20.31
N ASP A 62 -5.57 -0.38 20.84
CA ASP A 62 -5.19 -0.62 22.23
C ASP A 62 -3.67 -0.65 22.42
N ILE A 63 -2.90 -1.01 21.39
CA ILE A 63 -1.43 -1.06 21.43
C ILE A 63 -0.84 0.34 21.62
N GLN A 64 -0.11 0.53 22.72
CA GLN A 64 0.60 1.77 23.04
C GLN A 64 2.12 1.60 22.98
N THR A 65 2.66 0.39 23.19
CA THR A 65 4.10 0.15 23.22
C THR A 65 4.57 -0.92 22.22
N GLU A 66 5.87 -0.94 21.95
CA GLU A 66 6.49 -1.97 21.09
C GLU A 66 6.40 -3.35 21.74
N GLU A 67 6.53 -3.42 23.06
CA GLU A 67 6.46 -4.67 23.84
C GLU A 67 5.07 -5.32 23.75
N GLU A 68 3.99 -4.53 23.83
CA GLU A 68 2.61 -5.01 23.66
C GLU A 68 2.38 -5.57 22.24
N LEU A 69 2.93 -4.91 21.22
CA LEU A 69 2.85 -5.39 19.85
C LEU A 69 3.57 -6.75 19.68
N GLU A 70 4.74 -6.90 20.30
CA GLU A 70 5.52 -8.13 20.26
C GLU A 70 4.75 -9.31 20.89
N GLU A 71 4.17 -9.11 22.08
CA GLU A 71 3.36 -10.14 22.77
C GLU A 71 2.18 -10.61 21.90
N ILE A 72 1.51 -9.67 21.22
CA ILE A 72 0.41 -9.99 20.30
C ILE A 72 0.92 -10.81 19.12
N ILE A 73 2.05 -10.44 18.51
CA ILE A 73 2.62 -11.17 17.37
C ILE A 73 3.04 -12.58 17.79
N GLU A 74 3.67 -12.73 18.95
CA GLU A 74 4.08 -14.03 19.51
C GLU A 74 2.84 -14.90 19.78
N SER A 75 1.79 -14.34 20.38
CA SER A 75 0.55 -15.08 20.63
C SER A 75 -0.08 -15.66 19.36
N VAL A 76 -0.01 -14.92 18.24
CA VAL A 76 -0.51 -15.36 16.93
C VAL A 76 0.37 -16.44 16.29
N GLN A 77 1.68 -16.48 16.58
CA GLN A 77 2.62 -17.45 16.00
C GLN A 77 2.68 -18.79 16.74
N THR A 78 2.15 -18.91 17.96
CA THR A 78 2.14 -20.17 18.73
C THR A 78 1.17 -21.24 18.23
N ILE A 79 0.40 -20.99 17.16
CA ILE A 79 -0.43 -22.00 16.48
C ILE A 79 0.48 -22.81 15.52
N PRO A 80 0.54 -24.16 15.59
CA PRO A 80 1.42 -24.96 14.74
C PRO A 80 1.22 -24.63 13.25
N ARG A 81 2.30 -24.21 12.59
CA ARG A 81 2.38 -24.03 11.13
C ARG A 81 2.38 -25.39 10.43
N GLU A 82 1.23 -26.04 10.34
CA GLU A 82 0.99 -27.03 9.30
C GLU A 82 0.03 -26.42 8.28
N GLU A 83 0.44 -26.44 7.00
CA GLU A 83 -0.36 -26.10 5.82
C GLU A 83 -0.68 -24.60 5.58
N ARG A 84 0.31 -23.84 5.08
CA ARG A 84 0.03 -22.64 4.25
C ARG A 84 0.88 -22.57 2.97
N ASP A 85 1.09 -23.72 2.34
CA ASP A 85 1.32 -23.77 0.89
C ASP A 85 -0.02 -24.07 0.21
N SER A 86 -0.84 -23.03 0.05
CA SER A 86 -1.93 -23.04 -0.92
C SER A 86 -2.13 -21.63 -1.47
N PRO A 87 -2.32 -21.48 -2.79
CA PRO A 87 -2.36 -20.17 -3.45
C PRO A 87 -3.46 -19.30 -2.85
N LEU A 88 -3.12 -18.03 -2.58
CA LEU A 88 -4.06 -16.96 -2.20
C LEU A 88 -5.25 -16.97 -3.16
N GLN A 89 -6.38 -17.51 -2.71
CA GLN A 89 -7.66 -17.33 -3.40
C GLN A 89 -8.16 -15.93 -3.06
N GLU A 90 -7.90 -15.01 -3.99
CA GLU A 90 -8.53 -13.70 -4.06
C GLU A 90 -10.04 -13.93 -4.23
N THR A 91 -10.80 -13.64 -3.17
CA THR A 91 -12.26 -13.66 -3.25
C THR A 91 -12.72 -12.37 -3.92
N ASP A 92 -12.88 -12.45 -5.24
CA ASP A 92 -13.62 -11.47 -6.02
C ASP A 92 -15.10 -11.49 -5.60
N SER A 93 -15.57 -10.38 -5.05
CA SER A 93 -17.00 -10.07 -4.93
C SER A 93 -17.27 -8.67 -5.44
N ILE A 94 -17.33 -8.62 -6.78
CA ILE A 94 -18.31 -7.95 -7.65
C ILE A 94 -18.91 -6.61 -7.18
N ALA A 95 -18.66 -5.58 -7.99
CA ALA A 95 -19.72 -4.69 -8.49
C ALA A 95 -19.41 -4.31 -9.96
N GLN A 96 -19.95 -5.10 -10.88
CA GLN A 96 -20.15 -4.72 -12.27
C GLN A 96 -21.47 -3.96 -12.37
N GLU A 97 -21.49 -2.72 -12.88
CA GLU A 97 -22.54 -2.31 -13.81
C GLU A 97 -22.16 -1.08 -14.67
N LYS A 98 -21.94 -1.34 -15.97
CA LYS A 98 -22.33 -0.56 -17.18
C LYS A 98 -21.77 0.89 -17.34
N LYS A 99 -21.35 1.36 -18.52
CA LYS A 99 -21.68 1.03 -19.91
C LYS A 99 -20.60 1.62 -20.84
N ASN A 100 -20.31 0.88 -21.90
CA ASN A 100 -19.69 1.25 -23.18
C ASN A 100 -19.49 2.74 -23.53
N GLU A 101 -18.30 3.08 -24.04
CA GLU A 101 -18.16 3.73 -25.35
C GLU A 101 -16.70 3.68 -25.83
N THR A 102 -16.52 3.09 -27.01
CA THR A 102 -15.25 2.88 -27.69
C THR A 102 -14.84 4.18 -28.39
N VAL A 103 -13.77 4.83 -27.94
CA VAL A 103 -13.14 5.90 -28.74
C VAL A 103 -11.68 5.54 -28.98
N GLY A 104 -11.40 5.20 -30.24
CA GLY A 104 -10.11 4.73 -30.72
C GLY A 104 -8.99 5.73 -30.47
N TRP A 105 -7.90 5.24 -29.88
CA TRP A 105 -6.66 5.99 -29.71
C TRP A 105 -6.03 6.24 -31.08
N LYS A 106 -6.11 7.48 -31.60
CA LYS A 106 -5.25 7.91 -32.71
C LYS A 106 -3.96 8.49 -32.14
N LYS A 107 -2.83 7.90 -32.52
CA LYS A 107 -1.49 8.44 -32.22
C LYS A 107 -1.33 9.79 -32.94
N PRO A 108 -0.81 10.84 -32.27
CA PRO A 108 -0.33 12.02 -32.99
C PRO A 108 0.94 11.67 -33.76
N LYS A 109 1.03 12.13 -35.01
CA LYS A 109 2.22 12.06 -35.88
C LYS A 109 3.12 13.28 -35.61
N PRO A 110 4.43 13.18 -35.93
CA PRO A 110 5.50 13.99 -35.34
C PRO A 110 5.40 15.49 -35.60
#